data_AF-A0A232FL44-F1
#
_entry.id   AF-A0A232FL44-F1
#
_cell.length_a   1.000
_cell.length_b   1.000
_cell.length_c   1.000
_cell.angle_alpha   90.00
_cell.angle_beta   90.00
_cell.angle_gamma   90.00
#
_symmetry.space_group_name_H-M   'P 1'
#
loop_
_entity.id
_entity.type
_entity.pdbx_description
1 polymer ?
#
loop_
_entity_poly.entity_id
_entity_poly.type
_entity_poly.pdbx_seq_one_letter_code
_entity_poly.pdbx_strand_id
1 'polypeptide(L)'
;MANYNPNEVVDILITLDECGRNYRLTARTYVERFPNRRHPNARQVINIKRRSRNNPLHQQRQRNRLQNNNDPRLLAVLAMVHLNPHISTRQIQRELGVPRSTAHRWLQSVNYHPYHITLVQELSESDYVLRSYTNTNRPYSGPKKWSRNAPHVLVVGSVMLTRAFFMLISGMKNARMQCL
;
A
#
# COMPACT_ATOMS: atom_id res chain seq x y z
N MET A 1 25.75 10.73 3.16
CA MET A 1 25.45 12.18 3.13
C MET A 1 24.05 12.39 3.70
N ALA A 2 23.80 13.52 4.36
CA ALA A 2 22.48 13.84 4.90
C ALA A 2 21.43 13.89 3.78
N ASN A 3 20.31 13.18 3.97
CA ASN A 3 19.14 13.29 3.11
C ASN A 3 18.34 14.53 3.52
N TYR A 4 18.57 15.64 2.82
CA TYR A 4 17.76 16.85 2.92
C TYR A 4 16.49 16.70 2.07
N ASN A 5 15.37 17.22 2.58
CA ASN A 5 14.12 17.30 1.83
C ASN A 5 14.33 18.18 0.57
N PRO A 6 13.73 17.87 -0.61
CA PRO A 6 13.72 18.76 -1.77
C PRO A 6 13.52 20.25 -1.45
N ASN A 7 12.62 20.59 -0.53
CA ASN A 7 12.39 21.99 -0.13
C ASN A 7 13.60 22.60 0.59
N GLU A 8 14.22 21.86 1.53
CA GLU A 8 15.44 22.31 2.21
C GLU A 8 16.59 22.48 1.20
N VAL A 9 16.69 21.60 0.20
CA VAL A 9 17.70 21.71 -0.86
C VAL A 9 17.51 23.00 -1.66
N VAL A 10 16.28 23.37 -1.99
CA VAL A 10 15.98 24.63 -2.70
C VAL A 10 16.36 25.83 -1.83
N ASP A 11 15.95 25.87 -0.56
CA ASP A 11 16.26 26.97 0.35
C ASP A 11 17.78 27.16 0.54
N ILE A 12 18.54 26.05 0.64
CA ILE A 12 20.01 26.08 0.72
C ILE A 12 20.62 26.67 -0.55
N LEU A 13 20.07 26.34 -1.72
CA LEU A 13 20.57 26.85 -3.01
C LEU A 13 20.24 28.34 -3.21
N ILE A 14 19.07 28.80 -2.79
CA ILE A 14 18.69 30.22 -2.80
C ILE A 14 19.64 31.01 -1.90
N THR A 15 19.82 30.57 -0.65
CA THR A 15 20.73 31.21 0.31
C THR A 15 22.17 31.25 -0.22
N LEU A 16 22.59 30.21 -0.96
CA LEU A 16 23.92 30.16 -1.59
C LEU A 16 24.11 31.24 -2.67
N ASP A 17 23.07 31.52 -3.44
CA ASP A 17 23.13 32.51 -4.51
C ASP A 17 23.18 33.93 -3.93
N GLU A 18 22.36 34.20 -2.91
CA GLU A 18 22.40 35.46 -2.14
C GLU A 18 23.77 35.69 -1.48
N CYS A 19 24.41 34.64 -0.98
CA CYS A 19 25.75 34.70 -0.38
C CYS A 19 26.89 34.76 -1.42
N GLY A 20 26.60 35.03 -2.69
CA GLY A 20 27.61 35.17 -3.75
C GLY A 20 28.42 33.88 -3.97
N ARG A 21 27.81 32.72 -3.73
CA ARG A 21 28.45 31.38 -3.83
C ARG A 21 29.53 31.11 -2.79
N ASN A 22 29.57 31.88 -1.71
CA ASN A 22 30.43 31.59 -0.57
C ASN A 22 29.81 30.50 0.34
N TYR A 23 30.34 29.29 0.27
CA TYR A 23 29.79 28.12 0.97
C TYR A 23 29.85 28.21 2.51
N ARG A 24 30.85 28.89 3.08
CA ARG A 24 30.97 29.03 4.55
C ARG A 24 29.99 30.07 5.07
N LEU A 25 29.87 31.18 4.37
CA LEU A 25 28.87 32.21 4.67
C LEU A 25 27.45 31.62 4.55
N THR A 26 27.19 30.89 3.47
CA THR A 26 25.90 30.21 3.25
C THR A 26 25.52 29.31 4.42
N ALA A 27 26.45 28.48 4.91
CA ALA A 27 26.19 27.59 6.02
C ALA A 27 25.82 28.36 7.30
N ARG A 28 26.47 29.50 7.57
CA ARG A 28 26.17 30.37 8.71
C ARG A 28 24.82 31.06 8.55
N THR A 29 24.60 31.73 7.42
CA THR A 29 23.35 32.45 7.14
C THR A 29 22.15 31.51 7.10
N TYR A 30 22.33 30.25 6.67
CA TYR A 30 21.27 29.25 6.71
C TYR A 30 20.90 28.82 8.13
N VAL A 31 21.86 28.76 9.05
CA VAL A 31 21.60 28.51 10.48
C VAL A 31 20.79 29.65 11.08
N GLU A 32 21.17 30.89 10.78
CA GLU A 32 20.49 32.10 11.27
C GLU A 32 19.04 32.18 10.78
N ARG A 33 18.78 31.84 9.50
CA ARG A 33 17.43 31.87 8.91
C ARG A 33 16.52 30.73 9.37
N PHE A 34 17.08 29.55 9.60
CA PHE A 34 16.30 28.34 9.87
C PHE A 34 16.80 27.62 11.13
N PRO A 35 16.64 28.20 12.33
CA PRO A 35 17.20 27.66 13.57
C PRO A 35 16.65 26.28 13.95
N ASN A 36 15.41 25.98 13.53
CA ASN A 36 14.73 24.71 13.86
C ASN A 36 14.99 23.58 12.84
N ARG A 37 15.87 23.79 11.86
CA ARG A 37 16.14 22.83 10.79
C ARG A 37 17.53 22.22 10.92
N ARG A 38 17.79 21.21 10.10
CA ARG A 38 19.12 20.61 10.00
C ARG A 38 20.07 21.57 9.27
N HIS A 39 21.23 21.82 9.88
CA HIS A 39 22.19 22.76 9.31
C HIS A 39 23.27 22.07 8.47
N PRO A 40 23.42 22.45 7.19
CA PRO A 40 24.47 21.92 6.35
C PRO A 40 25.82 22.55 6.67
N ASN A 41 26.87 21.72 6.77
CA ASN A 41 28.25 22.23 6.74
C ASN A 41 28.61 22.68 5.30
N ALA A 42 29.58 23.58 5.12
CA ALA A 42 30.04 24.08 3.82
C ALA A 42 30.32 22.97 2.80
N ARG A 43 30.95 21.86 3.23
CA ARG A 43 31.20 20.69 2.36
C ARG A 43 29.91 20.01 1.89
N GLN A 44 28.87 20.00 2.75
CA GLN A 44 27.56 19.50 2.38
C GLN A 44 26.88 20.43 1.39
N VAL A 45 26.98 21.75 1.55
CA VAL A 45 26.46 22.74 0.59
C VAL A 45 27.11 22.55 -0.80
N ILE A 46 28.43 22.35 -0.86
CA ILE A 46 29.15 22.05 -2.12
C ILE A 46 28.58 20.78 -2.78
N ASN A 47 28.44 19.71 -2.00
CA ASN A 47 27.94 18.45 -2.53
C ASN A 47 26.47 18.54 -2.96
N ILE A 48 25.64 19.31 -2.26
CA ILE A 48 24.24 19.59 -2.63
C ILE A 48 24.19 20.31 -3.97
N LYS A 49 24.94 21.41 -4.13
CA LYS A 49 25.03 22.14 -5.41
C LYS A 49 25.49 21.24 -6.55
N ARG A 50 26.56 20.47 -6.34
CA ARG A 50 27.11 19.56 -7.34
C ARG A 50 26.08 18.48 -7.73
N ARG A 51 25.39 17.90 -6.74
CA ARG A 51 24.33 16.92 -6.96
C ARG A 51 23.15 17.53 -7.71
N SER A 52 22.70 18.72 -7.34
CA SER A 52 21.55 19.38 -7.99
C SER A 52 21.85 19.74 -9.45
N ARG A 53 23.09 20.11 -9.77
CA ARG A 53 23.52 20.32 -11.17
C ARG A 53 23.63 19.01 -11.96
N ASN A 54 24.20 17.98 -11.36
CA ASN A 54 24.55 16.75 -12.07
C ASN A 54 23.44 15.69 -12.04
N ASN A 55 22.40 15.87 -11.24
CA ASN A 55 21.42 14.83 -10.97
C ASN A 55 19.96 15.34 -10.97
N PRO A 56 19.41 15.72 -12.15
CA PRO A 56 17.96 15.72 -12.36
C PRO A 56 17.35 14.31 -12.17
N LEU A 57 18.19 13.27 -12.20
CA LEU A 57 17.83 11.89 -12.45
C LEU A 57 17.55 11.06 -11.20
N HIS A 58 17.51 11.62 -9.99
CA HIS A 58 17.24 10.79 -8.80
C HIS A 58 15.80 10.27 -8.78
N GLN A 59 14.84 11.05 -9.29
CA GLN A 59 13.48 10.57 -9.58
C GLN A 59 13.47 9.62 -10.79
N GLN A 60 14.27 9.92 -11.83
CA GLN A 60 14.33 9.12 -13.06
C GLN A 60 14.97 7.74 -12.85
N ARG A 61 15.99 7.61 -11.99
CA ARG A 61 16.61 6.32 -11.61
C ARG A 61 15.67 5.43 -10.79
N GLN A 62 14.73 6.02 -10.07
CA GLN A 62 13.72 5.26 -9.34
C GLN A 62 12.63 4.75 -10.29
N ARG A 63 12.16 5.61 -11.22
CA ARG A 63 11.26 5.20 -12.32
C ARG A 63 11.90 4.15 -13.23
N ASN A 64 13.11 4.39 -13.73
CA ASN A 64 13.78 3.48 -14.67
C ASN A 64 14.11 2.10 -14.08
N ARG A 65 14.26 1.96 -12.75
CA ARG A 65 14.41 0.64 -12.11
C ARG A 65 13.15 -0.22 -12.19
N LEU A 66 11.99 0.42 -12.32
CA LEU A 66 10.70 -0.24 -12.53
C LEU A 66 10.36 -0.36 -14.02
N GLN A 67 10.86 0.55 -14.86
CA GLN A 67 10.53 0.66 -16.27
C GLN A 67 11.48 -0.04 -17.27
N ASN A 68 12.57 -0.68 -16.84
CA ASN A 68 13.42 -1.47 -17.76
C ASN A 68 12.73 -2.80 -18.11
N ASN A 69 11.62 -2.68 -18.82
CA ASN A 69 10.63 -3.71 -19.14
C ASN A 69 10.64 -4.05 -20.64
N ASN A 70 11.74 -3.77 -21.34
CA ASN A 70 11.91 -4.13 -22.76
C ASN A 70 12.28 -5.61 -22.95
N ASP A 71 12.19 -6.44 -21.92
CA ASP A 71 12.42 -7.87 -22.04
C ASP A 71 11.21 -8.51 -22.75
N PRO A 72 11.38 -9.17 -23.92
CA PRO A 72 10.28 -9.86 -24.60
C PRO A 72 9.61 -10.92 -23.72
N ARG A 73 10.30 -11.43 -22.70
CA ARG A 73 9.74 -12.37 -21.71
C ARG A 73 8.64 -11.73 -20.87
N LEU A 74 8.66 -10.41 -20.65
CA LEU A 74 7.57 -9.72 -19.95
C LEU A 74 6.25 -9.88 -20.71
N LEU A 75 6.27 -9.69 -22.03
CA LEU A 75 5.09 -9.86 -22.87
C LEU A 75 4.59 -11.29 -22.83
N ALA A 76 5.49 -12.27 -22.87
CA ALA A 76 5.14 -13.69 -22.74
C ALA A 76 4.50 -14.01 -21.37
N VAL A 77 5.05 -13.47 -20.27
CA VAL A 77 4.48 -13.60 -18.93
C VAL A 77 3.07 -13.01 -18.87
N LEU A 78 2.88 -11.81 -19.42
CA LEU A 78 1.57 -11.14 -19.46
C LEU A 78 0.56 -11.92 -20.31
N ALA A 79 0.98 -12.44 -21.46
CA ALA A 79 0.13 -13.27 -22.33
C ALA A 79 -0.32 -14.56 -21.63
N MET A 80 0.60 -15.27 -20.97
CA MET A 80 0.28 -16.48 -20.21
C MET A 80 -0.72 -16.22 -19.08
N VAL A 81 -0.53 -15.13 -18.34
CA VAL A 81 -1.41 -14.73 -17.25
C VAL A 81 -2.78 -14.26 -17.78
N HIS A 82 -2.82 -13.64 -18.97
CA HIS A 82 -4.08 -13.27 -19.62
C HIS A 82 -4.88 -14.49 -20.09
N LEU A 83 -4.20 -15.52 -20.61
CA LEU A 83 -4.84 -16.77 -21.03
C LEU A 83 -5.33 -17.61 -19.84
N ASN A 84 -4.60 -17.61 -18.72
CA ASN A 84 -4.99 -18.32 -17.51
C ASN A 84 -4.67 -17.48 -16.26
N PRO A 85 -5.66 -16.80 -15.66
CA PRO A 85 -5.43 -15.94 -14.49
C PRO A 85 -5.05 -16.72 -13.22
N HIS A 86 -5.33 -18.04 -13.19
CA HIS A 86 -5.00 -18.92 -12.06
C HIS A 86 -3.59 -19.52 -12.16
N ILE A 87 -2.80 -19.11 -13.16
CA ILE A 87 -1.45 -19.64 -13.37
C ILE A 87 -0.52 -19.29 -12.20
N SER A 88 0.18 -20.30 -11.68
CA SER A 88 1.12 -20.07 -10.60
C SER A 88 2.41 -19.43 -11.11
N THR A 89 3.04 -18.56 -10.31
CA THR A 89 4.39 -18.03 -10.62
C THR A 89 5.44 -19.15 -10.73
N ARG A 90 5.17 -20.32 -10.13
CA ARG A 90 5.98 -21.54 -10.27
C ARG A 90 5.95 -22.09 -11.69
N GLN A 91 4.77 -22.10 -12.30
CA GLN A 91 4.56 -22.56 -13.65
C GLN A 91 5.17 -21.59 -14.67
N ILE A 92 4.97 -20.28 -14.47
CA ILE A 92 5.63 -19.23 -15.28
C ILE A 92 7.16 -19.42 -15.29
N GLN A 93 7.77 -19.73 -14.15
CA GLN A 93 9.21 -20.01 -14.08
C GLN A 93 9.61 -21.25 -14.88
N ARG A 94 8.81 -22.31 -14.86
CA ARG A 94 9.10 -23.56 -15.59
C ARG A 94 8.99 -23.37 -17.11
N GLU A 95 8.00 -22.61 -17.56
CA GLU A 95 7.73 -22.41 -18.99
C GLU A 95 8.67 -21.36 -19.62
N LEU A 96 8.94 -20.25 -18.93
CA LEU A 96 9.70 -19.12 -19.48
C LEU A 96 11.13 -18.99 -18.93
N GLY A 97 11.52 -19.81 -17.93
CA GLY A 97 12.83 -19.74 -17.28
C GLY A 97 13.05 -18.48 -16.43
N VAL A 98 12.00 -17.68 -16.20
CA VAL A 98 12.09 -16.43 -15.44
C VAL A 98 12.03 -16.72 -13.93
N PRO A 99 12.93 -16.14 -13.10
CA PRO A 99 12.85 -16.34 -11.66
C PRO A 99 11.53 -15.81 -11.11
N ARG A 100 10.92 -16.53 -10.15
CA ARG A 100 9.64 -16.15 -9.51
C ARG A 100 9.60 -14.72 -9.00
N SER A 101 10.67 -14.24 -8.39
CA SER A 101 10.76 -12.88 -7.82
C SER A 101 10.64 -11.80 -8.91
N THR A 102 11.25 -12.03 -10.07
CA THR A 102 11.14 -11.17 -11.25
C THR A 102 9.76 -11.23 -11.88
N ALA A 103 9.21 -12.42 -12.10
CA ALA A 103 7.84 -12.58 -12.62
C ALA A 103 6.82 -11.88 -11.71
N HIS A 104 6.96 -12.03 -10.39
CA HIS A 104 6.10 -11.36 -9.42
C HIS A 104 6.23 -9.82 -9.46
N ARG A 105 7.46 -9.29 -9.52
CA ARG A 105 7.70 -7.84 -9.67
C ARG A 105 7.12 -7.28 -10.96
N TRP A 106 7.23 -8.02 -12.06
CA TRP A 106 6.65 -7.63 -13.35
C TRP A 106 5.12 -7.55 -13.28
N LEU A 107 4.47 -8.57 -12.70
CA LEU A 107 3.02 -8.55 -12.50
C LEU A 107 2.58 -7.37 -11.61
N GLN A 108 3.30 -7.11 -10.51
CA GLN A 108 3.07 -5.94 -9.67
C GLN A 108 3.24 -4.62 -10.43
N SER A 109 4.23 -4.51 -11.33
CA SER A 109 4.45 -3.29 -12.11
C SER A 109 3.32 -2.96 -13.09
N VAL A 110 2.59 -3.97 -13.55
CA VAL A 110 1.44 -3.84 -14.47
C VAL A 110 0.10 -3.86 -13.69
N ASN A 111 0.15 -3.78 -12.36
CA ASN A 111 -1.01 -3.87 -11.45
C ASN A 111 -1.82 -5.17 -11.60
N TYR A 112 -1.18 -6.25 -12.05
CA TYR A 112 -1.78 -7.58 -12.02
C TYR A 112 -1.61 -8.16 -10.61
N HIS A 113 -2.73 -8.43 -9.94
CA HIS A 113 -2.75 -9.04 -8.61
C HIS A 113 -3.10 -10.52 -8.76
N PRO A 114 -2.13 -11.45 -8.63
CA PRO A 114 -2.45 -12.88 -8.66
C PRO A 114 -3.28 -13.21 -7.41
N TYR A 115 -4.55 -13.53 -7.59
CA TYR A 115 -5.39 -14.05 -6.51
C TYR A 115 -5.78 -15.50 -6.83
N HIS A 116 -5.75 -16.35 -5.82
CA HIS A 116 -6.29 -17.70 -5.91
C HIS A 116 -7.69 -17.67 -5.32
N ILE A 117 -8.72 -17.77 -6.18
CA ILE A 117 -10.09 -17.92 -5.70
C ILE A 117 -10.16 -19.28 -5.01
N THR A 118 -10.29 -19.27 -3.68
CA THR A 118 -10.58 -20.47 -2.90
C THR A 118 -12.06 -20.43 -2.57
N LEU A 119 -12.83 -21.36 -3.14
CA LEU A 119 -14.22 -21.57 -2.73
C LEU A 119 -14.16 -22.39 -1.44
N VAL A 120 -14.27 -21.72 -0.29
CA VAL A 120 -14.14 -22.35 1.04
C VAL A 120 -15.50 -22.79 1.62
N GLN A 121 -16.59 -22.41 0.97
CA GLN A 121 -17.95 -22.83 1.34
C GLN A 121 -18.64 -23.41 0.12
N GLU A 122 -18.33 -24.66 -0.21
CA GLU A 122 -19.34 -25.48 -0.88
C GLU A 122 -20.39 -25.79 0.19
N LEU A 123 -21.59 -25.21 0.07
CA LEU A 123 -22.73 -25.70 0.85
C LEU A 123 -23.02 -27.11 0.34
N SER A 124 -22.69 -28.12 1.14
CA SER A 124 -23.07 -29.49 0.84
C SER A 124 -24.59 -29.64 0.99
N GLU A 125 -25.21 -30.58 0.29
CA GLU A 125 -26.64 -30.89 0.48
C GLU A 125 -26.99 -31.18 1.95
N SER A 126 -26.03 -31.71 2.72
CA SER A 126 -26.18 -31.97 4.15
C SER A 126 -26.26 -30.70 5.02
N ASP A 127 -25.69 -29.58 4.58
CA ASP A 127 -25.78 -28.29 5.28
C ASP A 127 -27.18 -27.66 5.17
N TYR A 128 -27.90 -27.93 4.07
CA TYR A 128 -29.30 -27.51 3.91
C TYR A 128 -30.22 -28.25 4.89
N VAL A 129 -29.90 -29.50 5.18
CA VAL A 129 -30.65 -30.34 6.13
C VAL A 129 -30.49 -29.80 7.55
N LEU A 130 -29.27 -29.49 8.01
CA LEU A 130 -29.07 -28.92 9.36
C LEU A 130 -29.79 -27.56 9.56
N ARG A 131 -29.95 -26.79 8.49
CA ARG A 131 -30.61 -25.48 8.53
C ARG A 131 -32.14 -25.56 8.61
N SER A 132 -32.76 -26.62 8.08
CA SER A 132 -34.22 -26.81 8.17
C SER A 132 -34.65 -27.38 9.53
N TYR A 133 -33.87 -28.27 10.14
CA TYR A 133 -34.19 -28.90 11.43
C TYR A 133 -34.07 -27.97 12.65
N THR A 134 -33.27 -26.90 12.57
CA THR A 134 -33.06 -26.00 13.71
C THR A 134 -34.16 -24.93 13.87
N ASN A 135 -35.08 -24.80 12.91
CA ASN A 135 -36.12 -23.76 12.92
C ASN A 135 -37.49 -24.22 13.45
N THR A 136 -37.69 -25.52 13.72
CA THR A 136 -39.03 -26.01 14.11
C THR A 136 -39.15 -26.53 15.54
N ASN A 137 -38.05 -26.77 16.26
CA ASN A 137 -38.13 -27.36 17.61
C ASN A 137 -37.07 -26.83 18.58
N ARG A 138 -37.09 -25.54 18.90
CA ARG A 138 -36.49 -25.03 20.14
C ARG A 138 -37.53 -24.26 20.94
N PRO A 139 -38.04 -24.81 22.06
CA PRO A 139 -38.76 -23.96 23.01
C PRO A 139 -37.77 -22.92 23.56
N TYR A 140 -38.23 -21.68 23.66
CA TYR A 140 -37.48 -20.58 24.27
C TYR A 140 -36.89 -21.02 25.62
N SER A 141 -35.58 -21.26 25.68
CA SER A 141 -34.88 -21.39 26.95
C SER A 141 -34.65 -19.96 27.46
N GLY A 142 -35.34 -19.59 28.55
CA GLY A 142 -35.21 -18.29 29.20
C GLY A 142 -33.76 -17.93 29.59
N PRO A 143 -33.52 -16.68 30.02
CA PRO A 143 -32.16 -16.18 30.22
C PRO A 143 -31.41 -17.04 31.25
N LYS A 144 -30.29 -17.62 30.82
CA LYS A 144 -29.41 -18.43 31.66
C LYS A 144 -28.81 -17.54 32.75
N LYS A 145 -29.20 -17.75 34.01
CA LYS A 145 -28.56 -17.11 35.16
C LYS A 145 -27.11 -17.59 35.24
N TRP A 146 -26.17 -16.66 35.18
CA TRP A 146 -24.75 -16.96 35.30
C TRP A 146 -24.44 -17.55 36.69
N SER A 147 -23.98 -18.79 36.72
CA SER A 147 -23.35 -19.36 37.91
C SER A 147 -21.95 -18.76 38.06
N ARG A 148 -21.61 -18.26 39.26
CA ARG A 148 -20.36 -17.53 39.53
C ARG A 148 -19.10 -18.42 39.54
N ASN A 149 -19.23 -19.73 39.35
CA ASN A 149 -18.14 -20.68 39.55
C ASN A 149 -17.91 -21.53 38.29
N ALA A 150 -17.39 -20.91 37.22
CA ALA A 150 -16.79 -21.64 36.10
C ALA A 150 -15.39 -21.08 35.83
N PRO A 151 -14.35 -21.94 35.73
CA PRO A 151 -12.96 -21.51 35.69
C PRO A 151 -12.62 -20.74 34.41
N HIS A 152 -11.82 -19.69 34.60
CA HIS A 152 -11.27 -18.83 33.56
C HIS A 152 -10.60 -19.63 32.42
N VAL A 153 -11.15 -19.54 31.21
CA VAL A 153 -10.35 -19.58 29.98
C VAL A 153 -10.81 -18.41 29.11
N LEU A 154 -10.05 -17.32 29.20
CA LEU A 154 -10.19 -16.12 28.41
C LEU A 154 -9.72 -16.40 26.98
N VAL A 155 -10.64 -16.44 26.01
CA VAL A 155 -10.33 -16.02 24.65
C VAL A 155 -10.95 -14.64 24.48
N VAL A 156 -10.11 -13.62 24.65
CA VAL A 156 -10.45 -12.21 24.47
C VAL A 156 -10.46 -11.89 22.97
N GLY A 157 -11.54 -11.27 22.52
CA GLY A 157 -11.41 -10.16 21.57
C GLY A 157 -11.92 -10.39 20.16
N SER A 158 -13.24 -10.47 19.99
CA SER A 158 -13.87 -9.71 18.91
C SER A 158 -13.83 -8.22 19.30
N VAL A 159 -13.23 -7.37 18.48
CA VAL A 159 -13.54 -5.93 18.54
C VAL A 159 -14.78 -5.70 17.67
N MET A 160 -15.83 -5.28 18.35
CA MET A 160 -17.13 -4.92 17.81
C MET A 160 -17.05 -3.68 16.91
N LEU A 161 -17.76 -3.72 15.79
CA LEU A 161 -18.31 -2.52 15.17
C LEU A 161 -19.29 -1.87 16.14
N THR A 162 -18.96 -0.69 16.64
CA THR A 162 -19.89 0.18 17.37
C THR A 162 -20.89 0.84 16.41
N ARG A 163 -22.16 0.86 16.84
CA ARG A 163 -23.37 1.43 16.21
C ARG A 163 -23.33 2.96 15.99
N ALA A 164 -22.33 3.48 15.28
CA ALA A 164 -22.26 4.89 14.91
C ALA A 164 -22.16 5.14 13.40
N PHE A 165 -21.99 4.12 12.55
CA PHE A 165 -21.86 4.31 11.09
C PHE A 165 -23.16 4.15 10.29
N PHE A 166 -24.24 3.70 10.94
CA PHE A 166 -25.53 3.45 10.26
C PHE A 166 -26.38 4.71 10.02
N MET A 167 -25.86 5.92 10.29
CA MET A 167 -26.63 7.18 10.18
C MET A 167 -26.05 8.20 9.20
N LEU A 168 -25.20 7.79 8.25
CA LEU A 168 -24.61 8.71 7.25
C LEU A 168 -24.65 8.22 5.79
N ILE A 169 -25.33 7.10 5.50
CA ILE A 169 -25.61 6.66 4.11
C ILE A 169 -27.11 6.44 3.89
N SER A 170 -27.96 7.27 4.52
CA SER A 170 -29.36 7.48 4.13
C SER A 170 -29.54 8.78 3.33
N GLY A 171 -28.46 9.37 2.81
CA GLY A 171 -28.44 10.71 2.21
C GLY A 171 -28.11 10.80 0.72
N MET A 172 -28.14 9.73 -0.08
CA MET A 172 -27.78 9.83 -1.51
C MET A 172 -28.55 8.93 -2.49
N LYS A 173 -29.77 8.50 -2.17
CA LYS A 173 -30.63 7.80 -3.15
C LYS A 173 -32.09 8.19 -2.96
N ASN A 174 -32.45 9.42 -3.34
CA ASN A 174 -33.80 9.79 -3.74
C ASN A 174 -33.79 11.21 -4.32
N ALA A 175 -33.34 11.34 -5.56
CA ALA A 175 -33.66 12.49 -6.39
C ALA A 175 -33.85 12.03 -7.85
N ARG A 176 -35.13 11.92 -8.21
CA ARG A 176 -35.71 12.22 -9.52
C ARG A 176 -35.50 11.20 -10.66
N MET A 177 -36.42 10.24 -10.72
CA MET A 177 -37.27 10.11 -11.91
C MET A 177 -38.51 10.99 -11.71
N GLN A 178 -38.77 11.91 -12.63
CA GLN A 178 -40.11 12.42 -12.95
C GLN A 178 -40.09 13.03 -14.35
N CYS A 179 -40.99 12.54 -15.18
CA CYS A 179 -41.31 12.96 -16.52
C CYS A 179 -41.78 14.43 -16.56
N LEU A 180 -41.36 15.13 -17.62
CA LEU A 180 -42.22 15.86 -18.55
C LEU A 180 -41.48 15.93 -19.90
#